data_AF-A0A8H3FVQ1-F1
#
_entry.id   AF-A0A8H3FVQ1-F1
#
_cell.length_a   1.000
_cell.length_b   1.000
_cell.length_c   1.000
_cell.angle_alpha   90.00
_cell.angle_beta   90.00
_cell.angle_gamma   90.00
#
_symmetry.space_group_name_H-M   'P 1'
#
loop_
_entity.id
_entity.type
_entity.pdbx_description
1 polymer ?
#
loop_
_entity_poly.entity_id
_entity_poly.type
_entity_poly.pdbx_seq_one_letter_code
_entity_poly.pdbx_strand_id
1 'polypeptide(L)'
;MEPTPDPLTKAFNDAIRPYLDQIEHLKNKVEDTTYQLQQLEDERADMHAWIDKRGLRADVPPSIANAMNSDPTSAQTLNYQLDRKMTVLNHDLHRLQDSLSSHLPTATFASTLAQLIPSIEDLSALPGGPALAFELIIKLGGNLNSHGGDEGWNNDADASSRAEFYNRLDDCMLDIVRLRLAPASGEDPPWQVGRDIKRLEKTGAFLRTKLGLQTYFPRSLELMKRGESRGAQ
;
A
#
# COMPACT_ATOMS: atom_id res chain seq x y z
N MET A 1 -73.50 -25.67 19.52
CA MET A 1 -72.65 -26.51 18.64
C MET A 1 -71.76 -25.53 17.89
N GLU A 2 -70.47 -25.47 18.23
CA GLU A 2 -69.51 -24.70 17.43
C GLU A 2 -69.44 -25.33 16.03
N PRO A 3 -69.41 -24.53 14.95
CA PRO A 3 -69.38 -25.05 13.60
C PRO A 3 -68.05 -25.75 13.35
N THR A 4 -68.11 -27.05 13.06
CA THR A 4 -66.95 -27.83 12.58
C THR A 4 -66.33 -27.12 11.37
N PRO A 5 -65.00 -26.92 11.32
CA PRO A 5 -64.37 -26.19 10.22
C PRO A 5 -64.63 -26.90 8.89
N ASP A 6 -65.01 -26.11 7.88
CA ASP A 6 -65.22 -26.57 6.51
C ASP A 6 -63.97 -27.33 5.98
N PRO A 7 -64.13 -28.57 5.46
CA PRO A 7 -63.00 -29.39 5.00
C PRO A 7 -62.17 -28.75 3.88
N LEU A 8 -62.77 -27.89 3.03
CA LEU A 8 -62.03 -27.11 2.04
C LEU A 8 -61.12 -26.07 2.71
N THR A 9 -61.66 -25.38 3.72
CA THR A 9 -60.89 -24.43 4.53
C THR A 9 -59.73 -25.10 5.26
N LYS A 10 -59.91 -26.33 5.76
CA LYS A 10 -58.82 -27.09 6.39
C LYS A 10 -57.72 -27.48 5.40
N ALA A 11 -58.10 -28.04 4.24
CA ALA A 11 -57.14 -28.45 3.21
C ALA A 11 -56.34 -27.25 2.65
N PHE A 12 -57.00 -26.10 2.49
CA PHE A 12 -56.37 -24.85 2.09
C PHE A 12 -55.35 -24.36 3.13
N ASN A 13 -55.73 -24.36 4.42
CA ASN A 13 -54.82 -23.97 5.49
C ASN A 13 -53.61 -24.90 5.60
N ASP A 14 -53.82 -26.22 5.48
CA ASP A 14 -52.75 -27.21 5.50
C ASP A 14 -51.80 -27.07 4.29
N ALA A 15 -52.31 -26.68 3.12
CA ALA A 15 -51.51 -26.43 1.92
C ALA A 15 -50.71 -25.12 1.97
N ILE A 16 -51.21 -24.09 2.67
CA ILE A 16 -50.55 -22.78 2.80
C ILE A 16 -49.48 -22.77 3.88
N ARG A 17 -49.68 -23.54 4.96
CA ARG A 17 -48.77 -23.61 6.10
C ARG A 17 -47.28 -23.75 5.75
N PRO A 18 -46.84 -24.67 4.85
CA PRO A 18 -45.42 -24.76 4.51
C PRO A 18 -44.87 -23.50 3.83
N TYR A 19 -45.69 -22.75 3.09
CA TYR A 19 -45.26 -21.48 2.51
C TYR A 19 -45.15 -20.37 3.55
N LEU A 20 -46.05 -20.35 4.55
CA LEU A 20 -45.94 -19.43 5.69
C LEU A 20 -44.67 -19.70 6.50
N ASP A 21 -44.39 -20.98 6.78
CA ASP A 21 -43.17 -21.40 7.47
C ASP A 21 -41.91 -21.02 6.67
N GLN A 22 -41.95 -21.15 5.34
CA GLN A 22 -40.85 -20.73 4.46
C GLN A 22 -40.68 -19.21 4.44
N ILE A 23 -41.77 -18.44 4.44
CA ILE A 23 -41.73 -16.97 4.53
C ILE A 23 -41.11 -16.54 5.86
N GLU A 24 -41.50 -17.16 6.97
CA GLU A 24 -40.93 -16.87 8.29
C GLU A 24 -39.43 -17.22 8.35
N HIS A 25 -39.04 -18.37 7.82
CA HIS A 25 -37.63 -18.75 7.73
C HIS A 25 -36.81 -17.77 6.88
N LEU A 26 -37.32 -17.38 5.71
CA LEU A 26 -36.66 -16.40 4.84
C LEU A 26 -36.58 -15.02 5.50
N LYS A 27 -37.62 -14.59 6.19
CA LYS A 27 -37.63 -13.33 6.93
C LYS A 27 -36.53 -13.31 7.99
N ASN A 28 -36.44 -14.35 8.82
CA ASN A 28 -35.39 -14.46 9.84
C ASN A 28 -34.00 -14.45 9.20
N LYS A 29 -33.82 -15.17 8.08
CA LYS A 29 -32.55 -15.18 7.35
C LYS A 29 -32.19 -13.80 6.79
N VAL A 30 -33.15 -13.05 6.27
CA VAL A 30 -32.93 -11.67 5.78
C VAL A 30 -32.55 -10.74 6.92
N GLU A 31 -33.21 -10.85 8.08
CA GLU A 31 -32.88 -10.07 9.28
C GLU A 31 -31.46 -10.37 9.76
N ASP A 32 -31.10 -11.65 9.90
CA ASP A 32 -29.74 -12.07 10.27
C ASP A 32 -28.67 -11.59 9.27
N THR A 33 -28.96 -11.70 7.97
CA THR A 33 -28.03 -11.25 6.92
C THR A 33 -27.86 -9.73 6.95
N THR A 34 -28.93 -8.99 7.20
CA THR A 34 -28.89 -7.52 7.31
C THR A 34 -28.07 -7.09 8.52
N TYR A 35 -28.22 -7.78 9.65
CA TYR A 35 -27.42 -7.54 10.84
C TYR A 35 -25.93 -7.80 10.60
N GLN A 36 -25.60 -8.92 9.94
CA GLN A 36 -24.21 -9.26 9.59
C GLN A 36 -23.61 -8.24 8.61
N LEU A 37 -24.37 -7.77 7.63
CA LEU A 37 -23.92 -6.73 6.70
C LEU A 37 -23.60 -5.43 7.44
N GLN A 38 -24.48 -4.99 8.35
CA GLN A 38 -24.22 -3.77 9.14
C GLN A 38 -22.94 -3.91 9.97
N GLN A 39 -22.74 -5.06 10.62
CA GLN A 39 -21.53 -5.29 11.41
C GLN A 39 -20.26 -5.22 10.54
N LEU A 40 -20.28 -5.81 9.34
CA LEU A 40 -19.14 -5.74 8.42
C LEU A 40 -18.90 -4.32 7.89
N GLU A 41 -19.96 -3.56 7.65
CA GLU A 41 -19.86 -2.14 7.23
C GLU A 41 -19.24 -1.28 8.34
N ASP A 42 -19.62 -1.50 9.60
CA ASP A 42 -19.06 -0.80 10.76
C ASP A 42 -17.57 -1.16 10.95
N GLU A 43 -17.22 -2.44 10.88
CA GLU A 43 -15.83 -2.91 10.97
C GLU A 43 -14.95 -2.31 9.85
N ARG A 44 -15.48 -2.24 8.63
CA ARG A 44 -14.80 -1.62 7.49
C ARG A 44 -14.63 -0.10 7.68
N ALA A 45 -15.64 0.59 8.20
CA ALA A 45 -15.57 2.03 8.47
C ALA A 45 -14.51 2.35 9.53
N ASP A 46 -14.48 1.58 10.63
CA ASP A 46 -13.48 1.71 11.70
C ASP A 46 -12.06 1.48 11.18
N MET A 47 -11.88 0.45 10.34
CA MET A 47 -10.62 0.16 9.68
C MET A 47 -10.12 1.34 8.84
N HIS A 48 -10.95 1.88 7.93
CA HIS A 48 -10.56 3.02 7.10
C HIS A 48 -10.27 4.27 7.94
N ALA A 49 -11.10 4.55 8.96
CA ALA A 49 -10.88 5.67 9.87
C ALA A 49 -9.57 5.55 10.65
N TRP A 50 -9.14 4.32 10.98
CA TRP A 50 -7.86 4.07 11.62
C TRP A 50 -6.68 4.35 10.68
N ILE A 51 -6.72 3.81 9.47
CA ILE A 51 -5.70 4.04 8.42
C ILE A 51 -5.52 5.54 8.20
N ASP A 52 -6.62 6.28 8.11
CA ASP A 52 -6.61 7.73 7.88
C ASP A 52 -5.97 8.52 9.03
N LYS A 53 -6.22 8.13 10.29
CA LYS A 53 -5.76 8.91 11.46
C LYS A 53 -4.33 8.58 11.87
N ARG A 54 -3.89 7.34 11.70
CA ARG A 54 -2.66 6.83 12.34
C ARG A 54 -1.66 6.21 11.37
N GLY A 55 -2.05 5.85 10.15
CA GLY A 55 -1.25 4.94 9.32
C GLY A 55 -1.20 3.51 9.91
N LEU A 56 -0.08 2.81 9.75
CA LEU A 56 0.19 1.42 10.17
C LEU A 56 1.63 1.33 10.78
N ARG A 57 2.08 0.34 11.58
CA ARG A 57 1.55 -0.95 12.12
C ARG A 57 1.85 -1.20 13.62
N ALA A 58 2.67 -0.39 14.30
CA ALA A 58 3.21 -0.77 15.61
C ALA A 58 2.14 -0.98 16.70
N ASP A 59 1.03 -0.22 16.64
CA ASP A 59 -0.02 -0.21 17.66
C ASP A 59 -1.42 -0.58 17.14
N VAL A 60 -1.52 -1.25 15.97
CA VAL A 60 -2.82 -1.55 15.37
C VAL A 60 -3.48 -2.75 16.07
N PRO A 61 -4.74 -2.64 16.53
CA PRO A 61 -5.45 -3.77 17.11
C PRO A 61 -5.53 -4.98 16.16
N PRO A 62 -5.39 -6.23 16.66
CA PRO A 62 -5.42 -7.43 15.82
C PRO A 62 -6.69 -7.57 14.95
N SER A 63 -7.85 -7.10 15.45
CA SER A 63 -9.11 -7.10 14.68
C SER A 63 -9.01 -6.24 13.42
N ILE A 64 -8.48 -5.02 13.56
CA ILE A 64 -8.27 -4.10 12.43
C ILE A 64 -7.21 -4.65 11.49
N ALA A 65 -6.11 -5.20 12.01
CA ALA A 65 -5.07 -5.81 11.18
C ALA A 65 -5.62 -6.97 10.32
N ASN A 66 -6.48 -7.81 10.90
CA ASN A 66 -7.14 -8.90 10.18
C ASN A 66 -8.13 -8.38 9.11
N ALA A 67 -8.91 -7.35 9.44
CA ALA A 67 -9.80 -6.69 8.48
C ALA A 67 -8.99 -6.12 7.29
N MET A 68 -7.87 -5.45 7.56
CA MET A 68 -7.01 -4.88 6.53
C MET A 68 -6.39 -5.93 5.61
N ASN A 69 -6.00 -7.07 6.15
CA ASN A 69 -5.45 -8.18 5.36
C ASN A 69 -6.52 -8.87 4.49
N SER A 70 -7.79 -8.72 4.86
CA SER A 70 -8.92 -9.36 4.17
C SER A 70 -9.60 -8.43 3.16
N ASP A 71 -9.54 -7.11 3.38
CA ASP A 71 -10.10 -6.11 2.46
C ASP A 71 -9.08 -5.72 1.36
N PRO A 72 -9.38 -6.00 0.07
CA PRO A 72 -8.50 -5.70 -1.05
C PRO A 72 -8.26 -4.19 -1.29
N THR A 73 -9.09 -3.31 -0.71
CA THR A 73 -8.97 -1.86 -0.87
C THR A 73 -8.00 -1.23 0.14
N SER A 74 -7.65 -1.94 1.22
CA SER A 74 -6.78 -1.46 2.29
C SER A 74 -5.44 -0.93 1.80
N ALA A 75 -4.80 -1.67 0.87
CA ALA A 75 -3.52 -1.27 0.29
C ALA A 75 -3.62 0.05 -0.49
N GLN A 76 -4.72 0.24 -1.24
CA GLN A 76 -4.95 1.47 -2.00
C GLN A 76 -5.20 2.66 -1.07
N THR A 77 -6.02 2.48 -0.02
CA THR A 77 -6.28 3.53 0.98
C THR A 77 -4.99 3.94 1.67
N LEU A 78 -4.19 2.98 2.13
CA LEU A 78 -2.91 3.28 2.77
C LEU A 78 -1.94 3.98 1.82
N ASN A 79 -1.83 3.50 0.58
CA ASN A 79 -1.00 4.13 -0.44
C ASN A 79 -1.38 5.59 -0.68
N TYR A 80 -2.68 5.89 -0.77
CA TYR A 80 -3.17 7.27 -0.91
C TYR A 80 -2.73 8.16 0.27
N GLN A 81 -2.86 7.66 1.50
CA GLN A 81 -2.44 8.41 2.69
C GLN A 81 -0.91 8.62 2.74
N LEU A 82 -0.13 7.60 2.39
CA LEU A 82 1.33 7.70 2.34
C LEU A 82 1.79 8.68 1.26
N ASP A 83 1.16 8.66 0.08
CA ASP A 83 1.47 9.59 -0.99
C ASP A 83 1.19 11.04 -0.60
N ARG A 84 0.04 11.29 0.05
CA ARG A 84 -0.32 12.60 0.59
C ARG A 84 0.68 13.04 1.66
N LYS A 85 1.02 12.16 2.62
CA LYS A 85 1.98 12.45 3.68
C LYS A 85 3.36 12.77 3.12
N MET A 86 3.83 11.98 2.15
CA MET A 86 5.10 12.23 1.45
C MET A 86 5.10 13.58 0.73
N THR A 87 4.00 13.92 0.05
CA THR A 87 3.86 15.19 -0.66
C THR A 87 3.93 16.38 0.29
N VAL A 88 3.19 16.33 1.41
CA VAL A 88 3.22 17.36 2.45
C VAL A 88 4.61 17.47 3.07
N LEU A 89 5.22 16.35 3.45
CA LEU A 89 6.55 16.32 4.06
C LEU A 89 7.61 16.94 3.15
N ASN A 90 7.59 16.60 1.85
CA ASN A 90 8.52 17.16 0.88
C ASN A 90 8.31 18.67 0.69
N HIS A 91 7.05 19.11 0.66
CA HIS A 91 6.72 20.54 0.59
C HIS A 91 7.24 21.29 1.82
N ASP A 92 7.02 20.76 3.02
CA ASP A 92 7.46 21.37 4.27
C ASP A 92 8.98 21.46 4.37
N LEU A 93 9.72 20.45 3.88
CA LEU A 93 11.19 20.48 3.81
C LEU A 93 11.69 21.60 2.89
N HIS A 94 11.11 21.76 1.71
CA HIS A 94 11.47 22.85 0.80
C HIS A 94 11.10 24.21 1.38
N ARG A 95 9.92 24.35 2.00
CA ARG A 95 9.50 25.57 2.68
C ARG A 95 10.44 25.93 3.84
N LEU A 96 10.89 24.93 4.60
CA LEU A 96 11.87 25.12 5.67
C LEU A 96 13.19 25.64 5.10
N GLN A 97 13.69 25.02 4.03
CA GLN A 97 14.89 25.49 3.33
C GLN A 97 14.75 26.94 2.87
N ASP A 98 13.65 27.29 2.23
CA ASP A 98 13.37 28.67 1.78
C ASP A 98 13.34 29.65 2.96
N SER A 99 12.78 29.23 4.11
CA SER A 99 12.70 30.07 5.31
C SER A 99 14.05 30.32 5.98
N LEU A 100 14.97 29.35 5.92
CA LEU A 100 16.27 29.42 6.58
C LEU A 100 17.26 30.32 5.83
N SER A 101 16.91 30.83 4.64
CA SER A 101 17.79 31.63 3.77
C SER A 101 19.19 31.00 3.58
N SER A 102 19.27 29.68 3.73
CA SER A 102 20.49 28.88 3.76
C SER A 102 20.19 27.48 3.24
N HIS A 103 21.24 26.74 2.88
CA HIS A 103 21.10 25.38 2.36
C HIS A 103 20.78 24.40 3.50
N LEU A 104 19.65 23.70 3.41
CA LEU A 104 19.35 22.62 4.34
C LEU A 104 20.22 21.40 3.99
N PRO A 105 20.95 20.80 4.95
CA PRO A 105 21.83 19.66 4.67
C PRO A 105 21.09 18.48 4.04
N THR A 106 21.73 17.76 3.12
CA THR A 106 21.12 16.58 2.47
C THR A 106 20.78 15.50 3.50
N ALA A 107 21.58 15.38 4.56
CA ALA A 107 21.31 14.50 5.69
C ALA A 107 19.93 14.76 6.35
N THR A 108 19.51 16.03 6.45
CA THR A 108 18.20 16.38 7.03
C THR A 108 17.06 15.97 6.12
N PHE A 109 17.17 16.23 4.81
CA PHE A 109 16.21 15.75 3.82
C PHE A 109 16.12 14.22 3.83
N ALA A 110 17.26 13.54 3.73
CA ALA A 110 17.33 12.09 3.69
C ALA A 110 16.75 11.44 4.95
N SER A 111 17.15 11.90 6.14
CA SER A 111 16.66 11.36 7.41
C SER A 111 15.16 11.57 7.60
N THR A 112 14.63 12.74 7.17
CA THR A 112 13.20 13.06 7.26
C THR A 112 12.39 12.19 6.30
N LEU A 113 12.80 12.08 5.03
CA LEU A 113 12.15 11.21 4.06
C LEU A 113 12.20 9.74 4.47
N ALA A 114 13.30 9.29 5.07
CA ALA A 114 13.48 7.91 5.50
C ALA A 114 12.50 7.48 6.62
N GLN A 115 11.84 8.42 7.30
CA GLN A 115 10.79 8.11 8.28
C GLN A 115 9.56 7.45 7.65
N LEU A 116 9.40 7.55 6.32
CA LEU A 116 8.29 6.92 5.60
C LEU A 116 8.56 5.45 5.24
N ILE A 117 9.82 4.99 5.29
CA ILE A 117 10.20 3.63 4.87
C ILE A 117 9.42 2.56 5.64
N PRO A 118 9.31 2.59 6.99
CA PRO A 118 8.57 1.56 7.72
C PRO A 118 7.10 1.44 7.29
N SER A 119 6.45 2.57 7.01
CA SER A 119 5.06 2.54 6.55
C SER A 119 4.91 2.03 5.10
N ILE A 120 5.95 2.20 4.27
CA ILE A 120 6.00 1.62 2.92
C ILE A 120 6.24 0.09 3.00
N GLU A 121 7.06 -0.37 3.95
CA GLU A 121 7.21 -1.81 4.24
C GLU A 121 5.88 -2.42 4.70
N ASP A 122 5.15 -1.73 5.58
CA ASP A 122 3.82 -2.15 6.01
C ASP A 122 2.84 -2.24 4.84
N LEU A 123 2.87 -1.27 3.92
CA LEU A 123 2.11 -1.31 2.68
C LEU A 123 2.46 -2.54 1.86
N SER A 124 3.74 -2.85 1.70
CA SER A 124 4.19 -4.00 0.90
C SER A 124 3.69 -5.35 1.43
N ALA A 125 3.38 -5.42 2.72
CA ALA A 125 2.88 -6.64 3.35
C ALA A 125 1.36 -6.82 3.22
N LEU A 126 0.63 -5.85 2.65
CA LEU A 126 -0.80 -5.99 2.35
C LEU A 126 -1.02 -6.67 0.99
N PRO A 127 -2.15 -7.37 0.79
CA PRO A 127 -2.52 -7.87 -0.53
C PRO A 127 -2.58 -6.75 -1.57
N GLY A 128 -1.91 -6.93 -2.72
CA GLY A 128 -1.79 -5.90 -3.76
C GLY A 128 -0.87 -4.70 -3.40
N GLY A 129 -0.34 -4.66 -2.19
CA GLY A 129 0.53 -3.62 -1.68
C GLY A 129 1.93 -3.54 -2.29
N PRO A 130 2.62 -4.66 -2.64
CA PRO A 130 3.97 -4.62 -3.19
C PRO A 130 4.14 -3.71 -4.42
N ALA A 131 3.18 -3.72 -5.35
CA ALA A 131 3.21 -2.87 -6.54
C ALA A 131 3.12 -1.38 -6.19
N LEU A 132 2.29 -1.02 -5.21
CA LEU A 132 2.13 0.35 -4.72
C LEU A 132 3.38 0.81 -3.95
N ALA A 133 3.90 -0.04 -3.07
CA ALA A 133 5.13 0.22 -2.32
C ALA A 133 6.34 0.43 -3.23
N PHE A 134 6.45 -0.34 -4.30
CA PHE A 134 7.51 -0.20 -5.32
C PHE A 134 7.54 1.23 -5.90
N GLU A 135 6.39 1.76 -6.30
CA GLU A 135 6.30 3.13 -6.83
C GLU A 135 6.61 4.19 -5.77
N LEU A 136 6.16 4.00 -4.52
CA LEU A 136 6.45 4.92 -3.42
C LEU A 136 7.95 5.00 -3.10
N ILE A 137 8.68 3.89 -3.09
CA ILE A 137 10.14 3.90 -2.87
C ILE A 137 10.85 4.68 -3.98
N ILE A 138 10.43 4.49 -5.25
CA ILE A 138 11.01 5.25 -6.38
C ILE A 138 10.71 6.73 -6.24
N LYS A 139 9.47 7.10 -5.88
CA LYS A 139 9.08 8.50 -5.65
C LYS A 139 9.87 9.12 -4.50
N LEU A 140 10.10 8.38 -3.42
CA LEU A 140 10.90 8.83 -2.26
C LEU A 140 12.36 9.10 -2.66
N GLY A 141 12.96 8.23 -3.47
CA GLY A 141 14.27 8.47 -4.08
C GLY A 141 14.28 9.70 -5.00
N GLY A 142 13.22 9.88 -5.81
CA GLY A 142 13.03 11.03 -6.67
C GLY A 142 12.95 12.37 -5.93
N ASN A 143 12.31 12.39 -4.76
CA ASN A 143 12.25 13.58 -3.91
C ASN A 143 13.66 14.02 -3.48
N LEU A 144 14.51 13.10 -3.03
CA LEU A 144 15.90 13.43 -2.68
C LEU A 144 16.73 13.82 -3.91
N ASN A 145 16.49 13.21 -5.07
CA ASN A 145 17.16 13.58 -6.33
C ASN A 145 16.87 15.03 -6.73
N SER A 146 15.68 15.53 -6.37
CA SER A 146 15.25 16.90 -6.65
C SER A 146 15.80 17.92 -5.63
N HIS A 147 16.30 17.44 -4.49
CA HIS A 147 17.01 18.27 -3.52
C HIS A 147 18.45 18.55 -3.97
N GLY A 148 18.93 19.76 -3.69
CA GLY A 148 20.36 20.06 -3.70
C GLY A 148 20.85 21.04 -4.79
N GLY A 149 20.23 21.13 -5.97
CA GLY A 149 20.63 21.99 -7.11
C GLY A 149 22.09 21.85 -7.62
N ASP A 150 22.45 22.36 -8.80
CA ASP A 150 23.79 22.16 -9.39
C ASP A 150 24.98 22.62 -8.49
N GLU A 151 24.76 23.46 -7.47
CA GLU A 151 25.79 24.05 -6.61
C GLU A 151 26.04 23.29 -5.28
N GLY A 152 25.11 22.48 -4.79
CA GLY A 152 25.23 21.79 -3.49
C GLY A 152 25.95 20.44 -3.53
N TRP A 153 26.44 20.03 -4.72
CA TRP A 153 26.62 18.60 -5.04
C TRP A 153 28.05 18.08 -4.87
N ASN A 154 28.95 18.94 -4.36
CA ASN A 154 30.39 18.73 -4.34
C ASN A 154 31.01 18.59 -2.94
N ASN A 155 30.23 18.29 -1.90
CA ASN A 155 30.80 17.96 -0.58
C ASN A 155 30.60 16.47 -0.26
N ASP A 156 31.63 15.86 0.34
CA ASP A 156 31.66 14.41 0.64
C ASP A 156 30.55 13.99 1.62
N ALA A 157 30.12 14.90 2.50
CA ALA A 157 29.08 14.62 3.50
C ALA A 157 27.70 14.40 2.86
N ASP A 158 27.34 15.22 1.87
CA ASP A 158 26.09 15.09 1.12
C ASP A 158 26.11 13.84 0.24
N ALA A 159 27.25 13.53 -0.40
CA ALA A 159 27.43 12.30 -1.16
C ALA A 159 27.26 11.05 -0.28
N SER A 160 27.87 11.06 0.91
CA SER A 160 27.73 9.97 1.90
C SER A 160 26.29 9.82 2.37
N SER A 161 25.61 10.94 2.69
CA SER A 161 24.22 10.92 3.15
C SER A 161 23.25 10.37 2.09
N ARG A 162 23.48 10.72 0.83
CA ARG A 162 22.73 10.17 -0.31
C ARG A 162 22.98 8.68 -0.47
N ALA A 163 24.23 8.25 -0.43
CA ALA A 163 24.58 6.84 -0.57
C ALA A 163 23.92 5.99 0.53
N GLU A 164 23.98 6.44 1.79
CA GLU A 164 23.32 5.78 2.91
C GLU A 164 21.80 5.68 2.69
N PHE A 165 21.18 6.78 2.26
CA PHE A 165 19.75 6.80 1.97
C PHE A 165 19.37 5.81 0.86
N TYR A 166 20.07 5.82 -0.27
CA TYR A 166 19.77 4.89 -1.37
C TYR A 166 20.04 3.43 -0.98
N ASN A 167 21.02 3.16 -0.12
CA ASN A 167 21.25 1.80 0.40
C ASN A 167 20.04 1.33 1.22
N ARG A 168 19.49 2.18 2.08
CA ARG A 168 18.26 1.89 2.84
C ARG A 168 17.05 1.70 1.94
N LEU A 169 16.92 2.52 0.89
CA LEU A 169 15.86 2.32 -0.10
C LEU A 169 16.03 1.00 -0.85
N ASP A 170 17.25 0.62 -1.19
CA ASP A 170 17.55 -0.65 -1.87
C ASP A 170 17.29 -1.86 -0.96
N ASP A 171 17.54 -1.76 0.35
CA ASP A 171 17.16 -2.79 1.33
C ASP A 171 15.64 -3.03 1.32
N CYS A 172 14.85 -1.97 1.44
CA CYS A 172 13.39 -2.05 1.41
C CYS A 172 12.88 -2.55 0.05
N MET A 173 13.45 -2.03 -1.04
CA MET A 173 13.07 -2.40 -2.40
C MET A 173 13.35 -3.88 -2.70
N LEU A 174 14.41 -4.47 -2.14
CA LEU A 174 14.70 -5.89 -2.33
C LEU A 174 13.54 -6.77 -1.89
N ASP A 175 12.98 -6.51 -0.71
CA ASP A 175 11.88 -7.30 -0.18
C ASP A 175 10.59 -7.09 -0.99
N ILE A 176 10.33 -5.85 -1.41
CA ILE A 176 9.21 -5.54 -2.31
C ILE A 176 9.34 -6.30 -3.62
N VAL A 177 10.52 -6.26 -4.27
CA VAL A 177 10.77 -6.97 -5.53
C VAL A 177 10.61 -8.47 -5.36
N ARG A 178 11.08 -9.06 -4.24
CA ARG A 178 10.89 -10.48 -3.94
C ARG A 178 9.40 -10.83 -3.89
N LEU A 179 8.59 -10.02 -3.21
CA LEU A 179 7.15 -10.23 -3.12
C LEU A 179 6.47 -10.13 -4.49
N ARG A 180 6.85 -9.14 -5.31
CA ARG A 180 6.26 -8.96 -6.66
C ARG A 180 6.64 -10.08 -7.64
N LEU A 181 7.88 -10.57 -7.58
CA LEU A 181 8.35 -11.70 -8.39
C LEU A 181 7.79 -13.05 -7.91
N ALA A 182 7.21 -13.12 -6.71
CA ALA A 182 6.65 -14.37 -6.21
C ALA A 182 5.46 -14.81 -7.08
N PRO A 183 5.32 -16.11 -7.41
CA PRO A 183 4.20 -16.61 -8.22
C PRO A 183 2.81 -16.29 -7.64
N ALA A 184 2.73 -16.12 -6.32
CA ALA A 184 1.50 -15.79 -5.60
C ALA A 184 1.14 -14.29 -5.63
N SER A 185 1.91 -13.44 -6.31
CA SER A 185 1.63 -11.99 -6.37
C SER A 185 0.31 -11.68 -7.08
N GLY A 186 -0.11 -12.53 -8.02
CA GLY A 186 -1.42 -12.44 -8.66
C GLY A 186 -1.69 -11.10 -9.38
N GLU A 187 -0.63 -10.36 -9.74
CA GLU A 187 -0.76 -9.05 -10.40
C GLU A 187 -1.40 -9.20 -11.79
N ASP A 188 -2.51 -8.48 -12.02
CA ASP A 188 -3.19 -8.37 -13.31
C ASP A 188 -3.33 -6.87 -13.69
N PRO A 189 -2.70 -6.39 -14.78
CA PRO A 189 -1.82 -7.14 -15.69
C PRO A 189 -0.48 -7.54 -15.04
N PRO A 190 0.20 -8.59 -15.55
CA PRO A 190 1.50 -9.02 -15.03
C PRO A 190 2.53 -7.90 -15.02
N TRP A 191 3.37 -7.89 -13.99
CA TRP A 191 4.41 -6.87 -13.83
C TRP A 191 5.38 -6.83 -15.02
N GLN A 192 5.51 -5.66 -15.64
CA GLN A 192 6.46 -5.41 -16.72
C GLN A 192 7.87 -5.08 -16.21
N VAL A 193 8.53 -6.07 -15.61
CA VAL A 193 9.85 -5.94 -14.96
C VAL A 193 10.87 -5.22 -15.83
N GLY A 194 10.98 -5.58 -17.12
CA GLY A 194 11.93 -4.97 -18.07
C GLY A 194 11.75 -3.48 -18.29
N ARG A 195 10.52 -2.96 -18.19
CA ARG A 195 10.26 -1.52 -18.27
C ARG A 195 10.83 -0.80 -17.05
N ASP A 196 10.65 -1.39 -15.87
CA ASP A 196 11.12 -0.82 -14.62
C ASP A 196 12.64 -0.92 -14.45
N ILE A 197 13.27 -2.01 -14.91
CA ILE A 197 14.74 -2.11 -15.01
C ILE A 197 15.28 -0.92 -15.80
N LYS A 198 14.77 -0.69 -17.01
CA LYS A 198 15.21 0.42 -17.86
C LYS A 198 14.97 1.79 -17.21
N ARG A 199 13.84 1.97 -16.52
CA ARG A 199 13.53 3.20 -15.77
C ARG A 199 14.57 3.46 -14.68
N LEU A 200 14.86 2.46 -13.86
CA LEU A 200 15.82 2.56 -12.75
C LEU A 200 17.26 2.78 -13.26
N GLU A 201 17.67 2.07 -14.31
CA GLU A 201 18.99 2.24 -14.92
C GLU A 201 19.18 3.63 -15.54
N LYS A 202 18.15 4.17 -16.21
CA LYS A 202 18.19 5.52 -16.76
C LYS A 202 18.38 6.56 -15.66
N THR A 203 17.64 6.44 -14.57
CA THR A 203 17.81 7.32 -13.40
C THR A 203 19.19 7.15 -12.79
N GLY A 204 19.65 5.92 -12.57
CA GLY A 204 20.99 5.64 -12.03
C GLY A 204 22.12 6.22 -12.90
N ALA A 205 22.00 6.16 -14.22
CA ALA A 205 22.96 6.76 -15.15
C ALA A 205 22.96 8.30 -15.05
N PHE A 206 21.79 8.92 -14.94
CA PHE A 206 21.67 10.36 -14.69
C PHE A 206 22.35 10.76 -13.37
N LEU A 207 22.04 10.05 -12.28
CA LEU A 207 22.62 10.32 -10.96
C LEU A 207 24.14 10.09 -10.97
N ARG A 208 24.65 9.05 -11.62
CA ARG A 208 26.10 8.83 -11.76
C ARG A 208 26.78 9.99 -12.50
N THR A 209 26.18 10.44 -13.59
CA THR A 209 26.75 11.50 -14.44
C THR A 209 26.68 12.87 -13.77
N LYS A 210 25.62 13.15 -13.01
CA LYS A 210 25.36 14.47 -12.42
C LYS A 210 25.81 14.61 -10.97
N LEU A 211 25.76 13.52 -10.20
CA LEU A 211 26.01 13.51 -8.75
C LEU A 211 27.23 12.67 -8.35
N GLY A 212 27.93 12.03 -9.29
CA GLY A 212 29.03 11.11 -8.97
C GLY A 212 28.61 9.86 -8.17
N LEU A 213 27.31 9.64 -8.01
CA LEU A 213 26.76 8.51 -7.26
C LEU A 213 27.06 7.20 -7.98
N GLN A 214 27.68 6.27 -7.26
CA GLN A 214 28.13 5.01 -7.87
C GLN A 214 27.00 3.99 -8.01
N THR A 215 25.94 4.08 -7.20
CA THR A 215 24.91 3.05 -7.10
C THR A 215 23.52 3.66 -6.88
N TYR A 216 22.53 3.13 -7.61
CA TYR A 216 21.11 3.43 -7.44
C TYR A 216 20.34 2.11 -7.59
N PHE A 217 19.81 1.58 -6.48
CA PHE A 217 19.15 0.28 -6.39
C PHE A 217 19.94 -0.91 -6.98
N PRO A 218 21.26 -1.07 -6.69
CA PRO A 218 22.08 -2.08 -7.35
C PRO A 218 21.61 -3.51 -7.11
N ARG A 219 21.22 -3.85 -5.87
CA ARG A 219 20.83 -5.22 -5.51
C ARG A 219 19.42 -5.53 -6.03
N SER A 220 18.50 -4.58 -5.93
CA SER A 220 17.15 -4.73 -6.49
C SER A 220 17.20 -4.91 -8.01
N LEU A 221 18.02 -4.13 -8.71
CA LEU A 221 18.22 -4.29 -10.17
C LEU A 221 18.76 -5.66 -10.55
N GLU A 222 19.74 -6.17 -9.81
CA GLU A 222 20.28 -7.52 -10.02
C GLU A 222 19.19 -8.58 -9.87
N LEU A 223 18.38 -8.47 -8.81
CA LEU A 223 17.26 -9.38 -8.55
C LEU A 223 16.20 -9.31 -9.66
N MET A 224 15.82 -8.11 -10.10
CA MET A 224 14.85 -7.90 -11.17
C MET A 224 15.32 -8.52 -12.49
N LYS A 225 16.59 -8.32 -12.87
CA LYS A 225 17.17 -8.91 -14.10
C LYS A 225 17.15 -10.44 -14.07
N ARG A 226 17.44 -11.03 -12.91
CA ARG A 226 17.35 -12.48 -12.71
C ARG A 226 15.90 -12.98 -12.82
N GLY A 227 14.94 -12.23 -12.25
CA GLY A 227 13.51 -12.52 -12.35
C GLY A 227 12.99 -12.45 -13.79
N GLU A 228 13.34 -11.40 -14.53
CA GLU A 228 12.98 -11.22 -15.94
C GLU A 228 13.48 -12.38 -16.81
N SER A 229 14.73 -12.80 -16.61
CA SER A 229 15.33 -13.92 -17.36
C SER A 229 14.62 -15.26 -17.11
N ARG A 230 14.04 -15.46 -15.91
CA ARG A 230 13.28 -16.67 -15.55
C ARG A 230 11.85 -16.67 -16.07
N GLY A 231 11.23 -15.50 -16.22
CA GLY A 231 9.88 -15.36 -16.80
C GLY A 231 9.83 -15.43 -18.33
N ALA A 232 10.99 -15.37 -19.00
CA ALA A 232 11.12 -15.47 -20.45
C ALA A 232 11.43 -16.90 -20.95
N GLN A 233 11.54 -17.89 -20.05
CA GLN A 233 11.68 -19.32 -20.34
C GLN A 233 10.33 -20.03 -20.14
#